data_AF-A0A359EI50-F1
#
_entry.id   AF-A0A359EI50-F1
#
_cell.length_a   1.000
_cell.length_b   1.000
_cell.length_c   1.000
_cell.angle_alpha   90.00
_cell.angle_beta   90.00
_cell.angle_gamma   90.00
#
_symmetry.space_group_name_H-M   'P 1'
#
loop_
_entity.id
_entity.type
_entity.pdbx_description
1 polymer ?
#
loop_
_entity_poly.entity_id
_entity_poly.type
_entity_poly.pdbx_seq_one_letter_code
_entity_poly.pdbx_strand_id
1 'polypeptide(L)'
;MINFLLEPLQYAFMVRGLIAAVLVGIVCAVVGTYVVLRGMAFFGDALAHAILPGIAVGYLVGGGAREPLFWWALIAAILSALGIGAISRSTTIKEDTAIG
;
A
#
# COMPACT_ATOMS: atom_id res chain seq x y z
N MET A 1 0.77 16.28 35.58
CA MET A 1 0.13 16.67 34.29
C MET A 1 0.83 16.06 33.07
N ILE A 2 2.16 16.15 32.94
CA ILE A 2 2.88 15.53 31.79
C ILE A 2 2.77 13.99 31.75
N ASN A 3 2.79 13.31 32.90
CA ASN A 3 2.69 11.85 32.95
C ASN A 3 1.39 11.30 32.35
N PHE A 4 0.26 12.00 32.49
CA PHE A 4 -1.01 11.56 31.89
C PHE A 4 -0.98 11.49 30.36
N LEU A 5 -0.16 12.34 29.71
CA LEU A 5 0.06 12.34 28.26
C LEU A 5 1.10 11.31 27.82
N LEU A 6 2.06 10.97 28.69
CA LEU A 6 3.15 10.04 28.40
C LEU A 6 2.81 8.59 28.75
N GLU A 7 1.88 8.35 29.66
CA GLU A 7 1.40 7.03 30.07
C GLU A 7 1.01 6.14 28.87
N PRO A 8 0.21 6.63 27.90
CA PRO A 8 -0.19 5.77 26.80
C PRO A 8 1.00 5.51 25.84
N LEU A 9 1.99 6.42 25.73
CA LEU A 9 3.19 6.22 24.91
C LEU A 9 4.09 5.09 25.42
N GLN A 10 3.94 4.66 26.67
CA GLN A 10 4.70 3.54 27.22
C GLN A 10 4.15 2.17 26.81
N TYR A 11 2.92 2.08 26.28
CA TYR A 11 2.40 0.81 25.80
C TYR A 11 3.14 0.35 24.54
N ALA A 12 3.63 -0.90 24.57
CA ALA A 12 4.37 -1.49 23.46
C ALA A 12 3.58 -1.50 22.13
N PHE A 13 2.25 -1.60 22.17
CA PHE A 13 1.43 -1.51 20.96
C PHE A 13 1.46 -0.11 20.34
N MET A 14 1.47 0.95 21.17
CA MET A 14 1.48 2.32 20.70
C MET A 14 2.84 2.67 20.09
N VAL A 15 3.94 2.24 20.72
CA VAL A 15 5.28 2.41 20.17
C VAL A 15 5.42 1.71 18.81
N ARG A 16 4.93 0.46 18.70
CA ARG A 16 4.92 -0.27 17.41
C ARG A 16 4.07 0.45 16.36
N GLY A 17 2.90 0.94 16.74
CA GLY A 17 2.02 1.71 15.85
C GLY A 17 2.67 3.00 15.37
N LEU A 18 3.35 3.74 16.25
CA LEU A 18 4.06 4.96 15.91
C LEU A 18 5.22 4.70 14.94
N ILE A 19 6.02 3.65 15.20
CA ILE A 19 7.09 3.22 14.30
C ILE A 19 6.51 2.87 12.93
N ALA A 20 5.44 2.08 12.88
CA ALA A 20 4.78 1.73 11.62
C ALA A 20 4.27 2.97 10.89
N ALA A 21 3.63 3.92 11.59
CA ALA A 21 3.13 5.16 10.99
C ALA A 21 4.26 6.03 10.41
N VAL A 22 5.40 6.15 11.10
CA VAL A 22 6.56 6.88 10.59
C VAL A 22 7.14 6.21 9.35
N LEU A 23 7.31 4.88 9.39
CA LEU A 23 7.82 4.12 8.23
C LEU A 23 6.89 4.26 7.02
N VAL A 24 5.58 4.05 7.21
CA VAL A 24 4.57 4.21 6.16
C VAL A 24 4.53 5.65 5.66
N GLY A 25 4.62 6.64 6.54
CA GLY A 25 4.64 8.05 6.16
C GLY A 25 5.81 8.42 5.24
N ILE A 26 7.02 7.93 5.54
CA ILE A 26 8.19 8.14 4.68
C ILE A 26 7.99 7.50 3.31
N VAL A 27 7.51 6.25 3.27
CA VAL A 27 7.25 5.55 2.01
C VAL A 27 6.18 6.26 1.18
N CYS A 28 5.06 6.65 1.80
CA CYS A 28 3.98 7.37 1.14
C CYS A 28 4.41 8.75 0.64
N ALA A 29 5.27 9.46 1.36
CA ALA A 29 5.80 10.76 0.90
C ALA A 29 6.65 10.60 -0.38
N VAL A 30 7.53 9.60 -0.42
CA VAL A 30 8.38 9.32 -1.58
C VAL A 30 7.55 8.84 -2.77
N VAL A 31 6.66 7.87 -2.55
CA VAL A 31 5.81 7.32 -3.61
C VAL A 31 4.81 8.37 -4.09
N GLY A 32 4.18 9.12 -3.18
CA GLY A 32 3.22 10.17 -3.51
C GLY A 32 3.83 11.31 -4.33
N THR A 33 5.01 11.80 -3.94
CA THR A 33 5.71 12.83 -4.73
C THR A 33 6.10 12.32 -6.11
N TYR A 34 6.55 11.07 -6.24
CA TYR A 34 6.81 10.44 -7.53
C TYR A 34 5.56 10.34 -8.41
N VAL A 35 4.45 9.88 -7.85
CA VAL A 35 3.16 9.73 -8.53
C VAL A 35 2.63 11.09 -9.02
N VAL A 36 2.73 12.13 -8.19
CA VAL A 36 2.32 13.51 -8.55
C VAL A 36 3.19 14.08 -9.66
N LEU A 37 4.51 13.94 -9.58
CA LEU A 37 5.44 14.46 -10.60
C LEU A 37 5.27 13.76 -11.96
N ARG A 38 4.89 12.49 -11.96
CA ARG A 38 4.58 11.71 -13.16
C ARG A 38 3.16 11.96 -13.70
N GLY A 39 2.29 12.62 -12.94
CA GLY A 39 0.89 12.83 -13.33
C GLY A 39 0.03 11.56 -13.29
N MET A 40 0.42 10.55 -12.51
CA MET A 40 -0.28 9.26 -12.43
C MET A 40 -1.39 9.28 -11.37
N ALA A 41 -2.39 10.17 -11.49
CA ALA A 41 -3.37 10.43 -10.43
C ALA A 41 -4.17 9.18 -9.99
N PHE A 42 -4.45 8.24 -10.89
CA PHE A 42 -5.22 7.03 -10.62
C PHE A 42 -4.38 5.80 -10.21
N PHE A 43 -3.05 5.91 -10.17
CA PHE A 43 -2.18 4.76 -9.86
C PHE A 43 -2.45 4.19 -8.46
N GLY A 44 -2.69 5.07 -7.48
CA GLY A 44 -3.00 4.65 -6.11
C GLY A 44 -4.36 3.94 -5.98
N ASP A 45 -5.37 4.41 -6.71
CA ASP A 45 -6.72 3.82 -6.70
C ASP A 45 -6.72 2.43 -7.36
N ALA A 46 -6.04 2.29 -8.50
CA ALA A 46 -5.88 1.01 -9.19
C ALA A 46 -5.13 -0.02 -8.33
N LEU A 47 -4.05 0.40 -7.64
CA LEU A 47 -3.30 -0.46 -6.73
C LEU A 47 -4.17 -0.95 -5.57
N ALA A 48 -4.97 -0.08 -4.95
CA ALA A 48 -5.86 -0.45 -3.86
C ALA A 48 -6.87 -1.52 -4.31
N HIS A 49 -7.52 -1.32 -5.47
CA HIS A 49 -8.49 -2.25 -6.03
C HIS A 49 -7.88 -3.58 -6.47
N ALA A 50 -6.61 -3.60 -6.87
CA ALA A 50 -5.94 -4.82 -7.29
C ALA A 50 -5.34 -5.61 -6.11
N ILE A 51 -4.90 -4.93 -5.04
CA ILE A 51 -4.33 -5.58 -3.84
C ILE A 51 -5.43 -6.23 -2.98
N LEU A 52 -6.57 -5.55 -2.77
CA LEU A 52 -7.68 -6.06 -1.94
C LEU A 52 -8.11 -7.50 -2.27
N PRO A 53 -8.42 -7.86 -3.53
CA PRO A 53 -8.78 -9.24 -3.88
C PRO A 53 -7.61 -10.22 -3.68
N GLY A 54 -6.36 -9.80 -3.91
CA GLY A 54 -5.18 -10.62 -3.65
C GLY A 54 -5.05 -11.02 -2.17
N ILE A 55 -5.31 -10.08 -1.26
CA ILE A 55 -5.34 -10.34 0.18
C ILE A 55 -6.51 -11.28 0.52
N ALA A 56 -7.68 -11.08 -0.09
CA ALA A 56 -8.85 -11.93 0.14
C ALA A 56 -8.59 -13.39 -0.28
N VAL A 57 -7.99 -13.61 -1.45
CA VAL A 57 -7.58 -14.96 -1.89
C VAL A 57 -6.55 -15.54 -0.91
N GLY A 58 -5.58 -14.74 -0.48
CA GLY A 58 -4.57 -15.18 0.48
C GLY A 58 -5.13 -15.60 1.84
N TYR A 59 -6.15 -14.90 2.32
CA TYR A 59 -6.85 -15.25 3.55
C TYR A 59 -7.61 -16.58 3.41
N LEU A 60 -8.28 -16.81 2.27
CA LEU A 60 -9.03 -18.04 2.00
C LEU A 60 -8.11 -19.25 1.85
N VAL A 61 -7.03 -19.13 1.07
CA VAL A 61 -6.05 -20.21 0.86
C VAL A 61 -5.27 -20.52 2.14
N GLY A 62 -5.02 -19.51 2.95
CA GLY A 62 -4.34 -19.63 4.24
C GLY A 62 -5.17 -20.24 5.36
N GLY A 63 -6.44 -20.61 5.11
CA GLY A 63 -7.33 -21.16 6.13
C GLY A 63 -7.58 -20.22 7.32
N GLY A 64 -7.48 -18.89 7.11
CA GLY A 64 -7.60 -17.88 8.17
C GLY A 64 -6.31 -17.56 8.93
N ALA A 65 -5.16 -18.14 8.57
CA ALA A 65 -3.87 -17.76 9.14
C ALA A 65 -3.45 -16.35 8.68
N ARG A 66 -2.77 -15.60 9.57
CA ARG A 66 -2.28 -14.24 9.29
C ARG A 66 -0.95 -14.20 8.55
N GLU A 67 -0.14 -15.24 8.69
CA GLU A 67 1.16 -15.39 8.01
C GLU A 67 1.08 -15.28 6.48
N PRO A 68 0.11 -15.90 5.78
CA PRO A 68 0.02 -15.80 4.33
C PRO A 68 -0.39 -14.41 3.83
N LEU A 69 -1.13 -13.62 4.62
CA LEU A 69 -1.66 -12.31 4.19
C LEU A 69 -0.58 -11.39 3.63
N PHE A 70 0.58 -11.32 4.27
CA PHE A 70 1.69 -10.46 3.82
C PHE A 70 2.23 -10.90 2.45
N TRP A 71 2.42 -12.21 2.27
CA TRP A 71 2.94 -12.76 1.02
C TRP A 71 1.96 -12.59 -0.13
N TRP A 72 0.67 -12.85 0.11
CA TRP A 72 -0.37 -12.66 -0.92
C TRP A 72 -0.58 -11.19 -1.26
N ALA A 73 -0.53 -10.29 -0.27
CA ALA A 73 -0.55 -8.85 -0.51
C ALA A 73 0.63 -8.40 -1.38
N LEU A 74 1.84 -8.89 -1.07
CA LEU A 74 3.05 -8.55 -1.79
C LEU A 74 3.01 -9.06 -3.23
N ILE A 75 2.62 -10.31 -3.45
CA ILE A 75 2.50 -10.90 -4.79
C ILE A 75 1.48 -10.14 -5.61
N ALA A 76 0.30 -9.85 -5.05
CA ALA A 76 -0.72 -9.08 -5.74
C ALA A 76 -0.22 -7.67 -6.09
N ALA A 77 0.41 -6.97 -5.14
CA ALA A 77 0.97 -5.64 -5.36
C ALA A 77 2.03 -5.63 -6.49
N ILE A 78 2.94 -6.61 -6.51
CA ILE A 78 3.98 -6.72 -7.53
C ILE A 78 3.37 -7.02 -8.90
N LEU A 79 2.46 -7.99 -8.99
CA LEU A 79 1.80 -8.33 -10.25
C LEU A 79 1.02 -7.15 -10.82
N SER A 80 0.28 -6.43 -9.98
CA SER A 80 -0.45 -5.24 -10.39
C SER A 80 0.47 -4.09 -10.79
N ALA A 81 1.53 -3.81 -10.01
CA ALA A 81 2.49 -2.77 -10.35
C ALA A 81 3.23 -3.05 -11.67
N LEU A 82 3.61 -4.31 -11.93
CA LEU A 82 4.22 -4.72 -13.19
C LEU A 82 3.22 -4.63 -14.34
N GLY A 83 1.97 -5.05 -14.14
CA GLY A 83 0.91 -4.95 -15.13
C GLY A 83 0.65 -3.49 -15.53
N ILE A 84 0.42 -2.63 -14.55
CA ILE A 84 0.19 -1.19 -14.77
C ILE A 84 1.43 -0.55 -15.41
N GLY A 85 2.64 -0.88 -14.96
CA GLY A 85 3.89 -0.37 -15.53
C GLY A 85 4.13 -0.81 -16.98
N ALA A 86 3.80 -2.05 -17.34
CA ALA A 86 3.90 -2.56 -18.71
C ALA A 86 2.90 -1.86 -19.64
N ILE A 87 1.66 -1.65 -19.16
CA ILE A 87 0.59 -1.00 -19.91
C ILE A 87 0.87 0.51 -20.07
N SER A 88 1.28 1.18 -18.99
CA SER A 88 1.71 2.59 -19.00
C SER A 88 2.88 2.80 -19.97
N ARG A 89 3.84 1.86 -20.04
CA ARG A 89 4.98 1.95 -20.97
C ARG A 89 4.63 1.65 -22.43
N SER A 90 3.57 0.89 -22.70
CA SER A 90 3.18 0.46 -24.04
C SER A 90 2.11 1.35 -24.70
N THR A 91 1.55 2.33 -23.99
CA THR A 91 0.47 3.19 -24.52
C THR A 91 0.91 4.65 -24.60
N THR A 92 0.54 5.34 -25.69
CA THR A 92 0.84 6.77 -25.92
C THR A 92 -0.32 7.67 -25.43
N ILE A 93 -1.17 7.15 -24.54
CA ILE A 93 -2.40 7.81 -24.10
C ILE A 93 -2.22 8.23 -22.66
N LYS A 94 -2.72 9.42 -22.31
CA LYS A 94 -2.71 9.97 -20.94
C LYS A 94 -3.11 8.87 -19.96
N GLU A 95 -2.24 8.61 -18.99
CA GLU A 95 -2.39 7.55 -17.99
C GLU A 95 -3.75 7.60 -17.26
N ASP A 96 -4.39 8.77 -17.23
CA ASP A 96 -5.74 9.00 -16.71
C ASP A 96 -6.89 8.32 -17.50
N THR A 97 -6.71 7.96 -18.77
CA THR A 97 -7.76 7.31 -19.61
C THR A 97 -7.60 5.80 -19.71
N ALA A 98 -6.44 5.26 -19.35
CA ALA A 98 -6.20 3.81 -19.39
C ALA A 98 -6.61 3.09 -18.09
N ILE A 99 -6.71 3.85 -16.98
CA ILE A 99 -7.03 3.32 -15.65
C ILE A 99 -8.54 3.45 -15.35
N GLY A 100 -9.25 4.38 -16.01
CA GLY A 100 -10.69 4.64 -15.86
C GLY A 100 -11.44 4.60 -17.19
#